data_AF-A0A485BT73-F1
#
_entry.id   AF-A0A485BT73-F1
#
_cell.length_a   1.000
_cell.length_b   1.000
_cell.length_c   1.000
_cell.angle_alpha   90.00
_cell.angle_beta   90.00
_cell.angle_gamma   90.00
#
_symmetry.space_group_name_H-M   'P 1'
#
loop_
_entity.id
_entity.type
_entity.pdbx_description
1 polymer ?
#
loop_
_entity_poly.entity_id
_entity_poly.type
_entity_poly.pdbx_seq_one_letter_code
_entity_poly.pdbx_strand_id
1 'polypeptide(L)'
;MALLAGGALGLCGATLQGVFQNPLVDPHIIGVTSGSAFGGTLAILLGLSMPMMMGTTFFFGLLALTLVYLLAALQKRESTLVLILAGIILSGFFAALVSLMQYMADTEEVLPNIVFWLLGSFATANWTKVLLLALPMTVAALVLFKLRWRINLLSLDDKDARTLGVRVTALRRGVLLCCALLVAAQVAVSGSIAW
;
A
#
# COMPACT_ATOMS: atom_id res chain seq x y z
N MET A 1 -5.55 1.84 18.02
CA MET A 1 -5.53 1.41 16.60
C MET A 1 -5.65 2.59 15.65
N ALA A 2 -6.72 3.41 15.77
CA ALA A 2 -6.93 4.59 14.92
C ALA A 2 -5.70 5.53 14.83
N LEU A 3 -5.05 5.86 15.95
CA LEU A 3 -3.83 6.68 15.95
C LEU A 3 -2.67 6.06 15.13
N LEU A 4 -2.51 4.74 15.18
CA LEU A 4 -1.45 4.04 14.43
C LEU A 4 -1.79 4.00 12.94
N ALA A 5 -3.04 3.71 12.59
CA ALA A 5 -3.51 3.69 11.20
C ALA A 5 -3.41 5.10 10.57
N GLY A 6 -3.91 6.13 11.25
CA GLY A 6 -3.81 7.51 10.80
C GLY A 6 -2.36 7.99 10.70
N GLY A 7 -1.51 7.65 11.68
CA GLY A 7 -0.08 7.95 11.63
C GLY A 7 0.63 7.25 10.46
N ALA A 8 0.30 5.98 10.18
CA ALA A 8 0.87 5.22 9.07
C ALA A 8 0.47 5.83 7.72
N LEU A 9 -0.82 6.13 7.53
CA LEU A 9 -1.33 6.74 6.31
C LEU A 9 -0.80 8.16 6.12
N GLY A 10 -0.77 8.99 7.17
CA GLY A 10 -0.24 10.34 7.12
C GLY A 10 1.26 10.38 6.81
N LEU A 11 2.06 9.50 7.44
CA LEU A 11 3.48 9.38 7.15
C LEU A 11 3.74 8.91 5.72
N CYS A 12 2.97 7.91 5.25
CA CYS A 12 3.03 7.42 3.89
C CYS A 12 2.70 8.55 2.89
N GLY A 13 1.60 9.26 3.11
CA GLY A 13 1.17 10.39 2.27
C GLY A 13 2.24 11.48 2.16
N ALA A 14 2.75 11.98 3.29
CA ALA A 14 3.81 13.00 3.31
C ALA A 14 5.08 12.52 2.58
N THR A 15 5.45 11.26 2.75
CA THR A 15 6.61 10.66 2.10
C THR A 15 6.42 10.56 0.58
N LEU A 16 5.26 10.08 0.14
CA LEU A 16 4.97 9.92 -1.29
C LEU A 16 4.88 11.26 -2.00
N GLN A 17 4.25 12.27 -1.38
CA GLN A 17 4.22 13.62 -1.94
C GLN A 17 5.63 14.17 -2.20
N GLY A 18 6.59 13.90 -1.30
CA GLY A 18 8.00 14.27 -1.50
C GLY A 18 8.71 13.47 -2.60
N VAL A 19 8.42 12.18 -2.74
CA VAL A 19 8.99 11.29 -3.77
C VAL A 19 8.46 11.61 -5.17
N PHE A 20 7.17 11.93 -5.27
CA PHE A 20 6.47 12.16 -6.54
C PHE A 20 6.42 13.64 -6.93
N GLN A 21 6.93 14.55 -6.08
CA GLN A 21 6.94 16.00 -6.30
C GLN A 21 5.54 16.55 -6.59
N ASN A 22 4.52 15.97 -5.94
CA ASN A 22 3.13 16.30 -6.23
C ASN A 22 2.30 16.21 -4.94
N PRO A 23 1.77 17.34 -4.44
CA PRO A 23 0.99 17.37 -3.20
C PRO A 23 -0.36 16.64 -3.30
N LEU A 24 -0.82 16.32 -4.52
CA LEU A 24 -2.05 15.57 -4.75
C LEU A 24 -1.86 14.05 -4.68
N VAL A 25 -0.62 13.58 -4.50
CA VAL A 25 -0.35 12.14 -4.42
C VAL A 25 -0.82 11.60 -3.09
N ASP A 26 -1.58 10.52 -3.19
CA ASP A 26 -2.12 9.78 -2.06
C ASP A 26 -1.46 8.38 -1.95
N PRO A 27 -1.55 7.72 -0.78
CA PRO A 27 -1.00 6.38 -0.55
C PRO A 27 -1.49 5.27 -1.49
N HIS A 28 -2.60 5.46 -2.20
CA HIS A 28 -3.23 4.44 -3.04
C HIS A 28 -2.65 4.42 -4.47
N ILE A 29 -1.89 5.44 -4.88
CA ILE A 29 -1.42 5.57 -6.27
C ILE A 29 -0.48 4.44 -6.72
N ILE A 30 0.16 3.74 -5.77
CA ILE A 30 1.09 2.65 -6.02
C ILE A 30 0.43 1.26 -6.09
N GLY A 31 -0.91 1.19 -6.10
CA GLY A 31 -1.67 -0.05 -6.28
C GLY A 31 -1.69 -1.00 -5.08
N VAL A 32 -0.97 -0.66 -4.00
CA VAL A 32 -0.86 -1.48 -2.78
C VAL A 32 -2.21 -1.65 -2.08
N THR A 33 -3.01 -0.59 -1.99
CA THR A 33 -4.34 -0.69 -1.38
C THR A 33 -5.26 -1.60 -2.19
N SER A 34 -5.27 -1.49 -3.51
CA SER A 34 -6.08 -2.36 -4.38
C SER A 34 -5.63 -3.82 -4.32
N GLY A 35 -4.32 -4.08 -4.30
CA GLY A 35 -3.80 -5.43 -4.09
C GLY A 35 -4.19 -5.99 -2.72
N SER A 36 -4.09 -5.18 -1.67
CA SER A 36 -4.50 -5.56 -0.32
C SER A 36 -6.01 -5.86 -0.26
N ALA A 37 -6.83 -5.00 -0.87
CA ALA A 37 -8.27 -5.17 -0.96
C ALA A 37 -8.65 -6.48 -1.66
N PHE A 38 -7.96 -6.82 -2.74
CA PHE A 38 -8.10 -8.12 -3.40
C PHE A 38 -7.71 -9.29 -2.50
N GLY A 39 -6.56 -9.21 -1.82
CA GLY A 39 -6.09 -10.29 -0.93
C GLY A 39 -7.02 -10.58 0.25
N GLY A 40 -7.65 -9.54 0.81
CA GLY A 40 -8.66 -9.70 1.86
C GLY A 40 -9.99 -10.21 1.31
N THR A 41 -10.44 -9.70 0.16
CA THR A 41 -11.65 -10.20 -0.53
C THR A 41 -11.52 -11.68 -0.87
N LEU A 42 -10.37 -12.10 -1.41
CA LEU A 42 -10.07 -13.50 -1.70
C LEU A 42 -10.15 -14.37 -0.44
N ALA A 43 -9.60 -13.88 0.67
CA ALA A 43 -9.63 -14.62 1.93
C ALA A 43 -11.03 -14.76 2.52
N ILE A 44 -11.88 -13.72 2.40
CA ILE A 44 -13.28 -13.78 2.81
C ILE A 44 -14.03 -14.78 1.94
N LEU A 45 -13.84 -14.74 0.62
CA LEU A 45 -14.48 -15.68 -0.32
C LEU A 45 -14.10 -17.14 -0.03
N LEU A 46 -12.84 -17.38 0.36
CA LEU A 46 -12.34 -18.71 0.71
C LEU A 46 -12.65 -19.14 2.16
N GLY A 47 -13.33 -18.28 2.96
CA GLY A 47 -13.66 -18.58 4.35
C GLY A 47 -12.43 -18.74 5.26
N LEU A 48 -11.34 -18.02 4.97
CA LEU A 48 -10.10 -18.15 5.73
C LEU A 48 -10.21 -17.56 7.14
N SER A 49 -9.45 -18.13 8.07
CA SER A 49 -9.36 -17.60 9.44
C SER A 49 -8.80 -16.18 9.49
N MET A 50 -9.11 -15.45 10.56
CA MET A 50 -8.68 -14.05 10.72
C MET A 50 -7.17 -13.81 10.52
N PRO A 51 -6.24 -14.62 11.08
CA PRO A 51 -4.81 -14.43 10.85
C PRO A 51 -4.40 -14.68 9.40
N MET A 52 -5.04 -15.66 8.73
CA MET A 52 -4.78 -15.95 7.32
C MET A 52 -5.28 -14.81 6.43
N MET A 53 -6.45 -14.25 6.70
CA MET A 53 -6.99 -13.08 5.99
C MET A 53 -6.06 -11.87 6.11
N MET A 54 -5.49 -11.61 7.29
CA MET A 54 -4.48 -10.55 7.46
C MET A 54 -3.22 -10.84 6.65
N GLY A 55 -2.76 -12.10 6.68
CA GLY A 55 -1.59 -12.55 5.92
C GLY A 55 -1.75 -12.41 4.41
N THR A 56 -2.90 -12.81 3.85
CA THR A 56 -3.19 -12.68 2.42
C THR A 56 -3.34 -11.21 2.02
N THR A 57 -4.04 -10.41 2.81
CA THR A 57 -4.19 -8.96 2.58
C THR A 57 -2.83 -8.29 2.49
N PHE A 58 -1.96 -8.55 3.47
CA PHE A 58 -0.61 -8.00 3.49
C PHE A 58 0.24 -8.49 2.30
N PHE A 59 0.19 -9.79 2.01
CA PHE A 59 0.93 -10.40 0.91
C PHE A 59 0.56 -9.81 -0.44
N PHE A 60 -0.74 -9.72 -0.76
CA PHE A 60 -1.18 -9.17 -2.05
C PHE A 60 -0.91 -7.67 -2.18
N GLY A 61 -0.88 -6.92 -1.07
CA GLY A 61 -0.39 -5.53 -1.07
C GLY A 61 1.07 -5.41 -1.50
N LEU A 62 1.96 -6.25 -0.96
CA LEU A 62 3.36 -6.27 -1.35
C LEU A 62 3.58 -6.86 -2.76
N LEU A 63 2.76 -7.84 -3.15
CA LEU A 63 2.76 -8.38 -4.50
C LEU A 63 2.40 -7.29 -5.51
N ALA A 64 1.42 -6.44 -5.21
CA ALA A 64 1.05 -5.32 -6.07
C ALA A 64 2.23 -4.37 -6.29
N LEU A 65 2.95 -3.95 -5.23
CA LEU A 65 4.16 -3.13 -5.40
C LEU A 65 5.22 -3.83 -6.26
N THR A 66 5.41 -5.13 -6.04
CA THR A 66 6.38 -5.93 -6.82
C THR A 66 5.99 -5.95 -8.30
N LEU A 67 4.71 -6.16 -8.61
CA LEU A 67 4.17 -6.10 -9.97
C LEU A 67 4.32 -4.70 -10.58
N VAL A 68 4.13 -3.61 -9.82
CA VAL A 68 4.39 -2.24 -10.29
C VAL A 68 5.83 -2.11 -10.79
N TYR A 69 6.80 -2.61 -10.01
CA TYR A 69 8.21 -2.58 -10.42
C TYR A 69 8.51 -3.47 -11.62
N LEU A 70 7.89 -4.66 -11.70
CA LEU A 70 8.06 -5.54 -12.85
C LEU A 70 7.53 -4.87 -14.12
N LEU A 71 6.35 -4.25 -14.08
CA LEU A 71 5.79 -3.49 -15.20
C LEU A 71 6.68 -2.30 -15.58
N ALA A 72 7.19 -1.56 -14.59
CA ALA A 72 8.08 -0.42 -14.84
C ALA A 72 9.41 -0.86 -15.47
N ALA A 73 9.94 -2.02 -15.08
CA ALA A 73 11.16 -2.58 -15.63
C ALA A 73 11.04 -2.91 -17.13
N LEU A 74 9.86 -3.29 -17.62
CA LEU A 74 9.61 -3.57 -19.05
C LEU A 74 9.84 -2.34 -19.93
N GLN A 75 9.59 -1.13 -19.43
CA GLN A 75 9.82 0.11 -20.18
C GLN A 75 11.29 0.57 -20.18
N LYS A 76 12.20 -0.16 -19.50
CA LYS A 76 13.63 0.19 -19.32
C LYS A 76 13.87 1.60 -18.76
N ARG A 77 12.85 2.21 -18.15
CA ARG A 77 12.90 3.54 -17.53
C ARG A 77 12.14 3.52 -16.21
N GLU A 78 12.87 3.62 -15.10
CA GLU A 78 12.28 3.84 -13.79
C GLU A 78 12.01 5.33 -13.56
N SER A 79 11.13 5.91 -14.37
CA SER A 79 10.64 7.26 -14.13
C SER A 79 9.45 7.22 -13.17
N THR A 80 9.26 8.32 -12.45
CA THR A 80 8.13 8.54 -11.55
C THR A 80 6.79 8.35 -12.26
N LEU A 81 6.66 8.85 -13.49
CA LEU A 81 5.44 8.69 -14.31
C LEU A 81 5.13 7.23 -14.65
N VAL A 82 6.15 6.42 -14.98
CA VAL A 82 5.94 5.01 -15.30
C VAL A 82 5.44 4.24 -14.08
N LEU A 83 5.95 4.56 -12.89
CA LEU A 83 5.46 3.95 -11.64
C LEU A 83 4.00 4.31 -11.35
N ILE A 84 3.59 5.56 -11.59
CA ILE A 84 2.20 5.99 -11.45
C ILE A 84 1.30 5.23 -12.42
N LEU A 85 1.67 5.18 -13.71
CA LEU A 85 0.88 4.50 -14.73
C LEU A 85 0.76 2.99 -14.45
N ALA A 86 1.85 2.35 -14.02
CA ALA A 86 1.83 0.95 -13.61
C ALA A 86 0.94 0.73 -12.38
N GLY A 87 0.97 1.64 -11.41
CA GLY A 87 0.07 1.65 -10.27
C GLY A 87 -1.40 1.73 -10.68
N ILE A 88 -1.75 2.67 -11.57
CA ILE A 88 -3.12 2.82 -12.11
C ILE A 88 -3.60 1.54 -12.81
N ILE A 89 -2.76 0.95 -13.65
CA ILE A 89 -3.07 -0.31 -14.36
C ILE A 89 -3.37 -1.42 -13.36
N LEU A 90 -2.51 -1.60 -12.34
CA LEU A 90 -2.72 -2.65 -11.35
C LEU A 90 -3.92 -2.37 -10.45
N SER A 91 -4.18 -1.12 -10.09
CA SER A 91 -5.37 -0.75 -9.33
C SER A 91 -6.64 -1.15 -10.07
N GLY A 92 -6.71 -0.89 -11.38
CA GLY A 92 -7.82 -1.33 -12.23
C GLY A 92 -7.93 -2.85 -12.34
N PHE A 93 -6.80 -3.54 -12.50
CA PHE A 93 -6.76 -5.00 -12.55
C PHE A 93 -7.27 -5.64 -11.25
N PHE A 94 -6.75 -5.23 -10.10
CA PHE A 94 -7.21 -5.75 -8.80
C PHE A 94 -8.66 -5.36 -8.50
N ALA A 95 -9.10 -4.17 -8.88
CA ALA A 95 -10.51 -3.78 -8.75
C ALA A 95 -11.43 -4.70 -9.57
N ALA A 96 -11.05 -5.04 -10.81
CA ALA A 96 -11.81 -5.99 -11.63
C ALA A 96 -11.86 -7.39 -10.99
N LEU A 97 -10.77 -7.84 -10.38
CA LEU A 97 -10.76 -9.11 -9.66
C LEU A 97 -11.62 -9.09 -8.39
N VAL A 98 -11.62 -7.98 -7.64
CA VAL A 98 -12.54 -7.79 -6.50
C VAL A 98 -14.00 -7.83 -6.96
N SER A 99 -14.34 -7.16 -8.06
CA SER A 99 -15.68 -7.20 -8.65
C SER A 99 -16.08 -8.60 -9.11
N LEU A 100 -15.15 -9.35 -9.71
CA LEU A 100 -15.38 -10.75 -10.09
C LEU A 100 -15.67 -11.61 -8.85
N MET A 101 -14.91 -11.42 -7.76
CA MET A 101 -15.14 -12.16 -6.50
C MET A 101 -16.48 -11.83 -5.87
N GLN A 102 -16.88 -10.55 -5.86
CA GLN A 102 -18.19 -10.14 -5.40
C GLN A 102 -19.31 -10.76 -6.23
N TYR A 103 -19.12 -10.85 -7.56
CA TYR A 103 -20.09 -11.50 -8.44
C TYR A 103 -20.24 -13.00 -8.19
N MET A 104 -19.15 -13.69 -7.80
CA MET A 104 -19.17 -15.12 -7.49
C MET A 104 -19.60 -15.43 -6.05
N ALA A 105 -19.69 -14.42 -5.17
CA ALA A 105 -20.00 -14.61 -3.77
C ALA A 105 -21.49 -14.87 -3.53
N ASP A 106 -21.79 -15.67 -2.50
CA ASP A 106 -23.16 -15.82 -2.00
C ASP A 106 -23.71 -14.46 -1.54
N THR A 107 -24.94 -14.14 -1.93
CA THR A 107 -25.54 -12.81 -1.72
C THR A 107 -26.00 -12.57 -0.29
N GLU A 108 -26.22 -13.62 0.49
CA GLU A 108 -26.81 -13.53 1.82
C GLU A 108 -25.74 -13.33 2.90
N GLU A 109 -24.61 -14.04 2.79
CA GLU A 109 -23.56 -14.00 3.83
C GLU A 109 -22.23 -13.42 3.35
N VAL A 110 -21.71 -13.91 2.21
CA VAL A 110 -20.32 -13.62 1.81
C VAL A 110 -20.19 -12.24 1.18
N LEU A 111 -21.12 -11.87 0.30
CA LEU A 111 -21.10 -10.57 -0.38
C LEU A 111 -21.20 -9.39 0.61
N PRO A 112 -22.15 -9.35 1.57
CA PRO A 112 -22.17 -8.28 2.58
C PRO A 112 -20.87 -8.20 3.38
N ASN A 113 -20.28 -9.34 3.75
CA ASN A 113 -19.00 -9.36 4.48
C ASN A 113 -17.85 -8.75 3.67
N ILE A 114 -17.77 -9.03 2.36
CA ILE A 114 -16.80 -8.39 1.46
C ILE A 114 -17.01 -6.88 1.43
N VAL A 115 -18.26 -6.44 1.20
CA VAL A 115 -18.59 -5.01 1.08
C VAL A 115 -18.25 -4.26 2.37
N PHE A 116 -18.67 -4.77 3.53
CA PHE A 116 -18.38 -4.12 4.82
C PHE A 116 -16.89 -4.12 5.17
N TRP A 117 -16.14 -5.16 4.80
CA TRP A 117 -14.71 -5.20 5.03
C TRP A 117 -13.96 -4.18 4.14
N LEU A 118 -14.40 -4.02 2.88
CA LEU A 118 -13.82 -3.05 1.94
C LEU A 118 -14.06 -1.59 2.36
N LEU A 119 -15.13 -1.29 3.10
CA LEU A 119 -15.39 0.06 3.63
C LEU A 119 -14.40 0.48 4.73
N GLY A 120 -13.75 -0.51 5.37
CA GLY A 120 -12.86 -0.27 6.49
C GLY A 120 -13.56 0.11 7.78
N SER A 121 -13.07 -0.38 8.91
CA SER A 121 -13.62 -0.06 10.23
C SER A 121 -12.66 -0.36 11.37
N PHE A 122 -12.76 0.42 12.44
CA PHE A 122 -12.10 0.17 13.71
C PHE A 122 -13.00 -0.55 14.74
N ALA A 123 -14.22 -0.94 14.37
CA ALA A 123 -15.19 -1.56 15.29
C ALA A 123 -14.69 -2.87 15.92
N THR A 124 -13.90 -3.65 15.18
CA THR A 124 -13.33 -4.93 15.64
C THR A 124 -11.87 -4.78 16.10
N ALA A 125 -11.50 -3.61 16.64
CA ALA A 125 -10.16 -3.36 17.16
C ALA A 125 -9.86 -4.22 18.39
N ASN A 126 -8.67 -4.83 18.42
CA ASN A 126 -8.17 -5.56 19.58
C ASN A 126 -6.64 -5.38 19.71
N TRP A 127 -6.08 -5.79 20.84
CA TRP A 127 -4.65 -5.64 21.12
C TRP A 127 -3.75 -6.42 20.15
N THR A 128 -4.21 -7.56 19.65
CA THR A 128 -3.49 -8.35 18.65
C THR A 128 -3.29 -7.57 17.35
N LYS A 129 -4.35 -6.94 16.83
CA LYS A 129 -4.30 -6.05 15.65
C LYS A 129 -3.41 -4.84 15.88
N VAL A 130 -3.47 -4.26 17.09
CA VAL A 130 -2.65 -3.11 17.47
C VAL A 130 -1.16 -3.48 17.44
N LEU A 131 -0.77 -4.60 18.05
CA LEU A 131 0.62 -5.07 18.04
C LEU A 131 1.10 -5.40 16.62
N LEU A 132 0.25 -6.04 15.82
CA LEU A 132 0.56 -6.41 14.44
C LEU A 132 0.76 -5.20 13.54
N LEU A 133 0.04 -4.09 13.77
CA LEU A 133 0.27 -2.83 13.06
C LEU A 133 1.45 -2.03 13.62
N ALA A 134 1.68 -2.08 14.94
CA ALA A 134 2.72 -1.31 15.61
C ALA A 134 4.14 -1.71 15.14
N LEU A 135 4.39 -2.99 14.89
CA LEU A 135 5.70 -3.47 14.45
C LEU A 135 6.12 -2.92 13.07
N PRO A 136 5.36 -3.10 11.98
CA PRO A 136 5.69 -2.50 10.69
C PRO A 136 5.68 -0.97 10.75
N MET A 137 4.77 -0.37 11.54
CA MET A 137 4.72 1.08 11.73
C MET A 137 6.02 1.63 12.32
N THR A 138 6.49 1.06 13.43
CA THR A 138 7.72 1.53 14.10
C THR A 138 8.95 1.34 13.22
N VAL A 139 9.08 0.19 12.55
CA VAL A 139 10.21 -0.08 11.65
C VAL A 139 10.22 0.87 10.46
N ALA A 140 9.10 0.98 9.73
CA ALA A 140 9.01 1.85 8.58
C ALA A 140 9.16 3.33 8.97
N ALA A 141 8.56 3.76 10.08
CA ALA A 141 8.70 5.13 10.56
C ALA A 141 10.15 5.47 10.93
N LEU A 142 10.86 4.59 11.61
CA LEU A 142 12.28 4.79 11.93
C LEU A 142 13.15 4.87 10.67
N VAL A 143 12.89 4.01 9.68
CA VAL A 143 13.63 4.02 8.40
C VAL A 143 13.34 5.31 7.64
N LEU A 144 12.08 5.69 7.47
CA LEU A 144 11.68 6.92 6.77
C LEU A 144 12.22 8.17 7.47
N PHE A 145 12.18 8.21 8.81
CA PHE A 145 12.71 9.32 9.60
C PHE A 145 14.22 9.48 9.46
N LYS A 146 14.98 8.37 9.39
CA LYS A 146 16.43 8.40 9.09
C LYS A 146 16.71 8.84 7.66
N LEU A 147 15.84 8.50 6.72
CA LEU A 147 15.97 8.87 5.32
C LEU A 147 15.40 10.25 4.98
N ARG A 148 14.80 10.98 5.94
CA ARG A 148 14.08 12.26 5.69
C ARG A 148 14.86 13.25 4.82
N TRP A 149 16.15 13.44 5.10
CA TRP A 149 17.00 14.37 4.35
C TRP A 149 17.30 13.88 2.94
N ARG A 150 17.41 12.56 2.77
CA ARG A 150 17.60 11.94 1.45
C ARG A 150 16.30 11.96 0.64
N ILE A 151 15.14 11.85 1.28
CA ILE A 151 13.83 11.97 0.62
C ILE A 151 13.67 13.36 0.01
N ASN A 152 14.12 14.43 0.67
CA ASN A 152 14.12 15.78 0.09
C ASN A 152 14.95 15.87 -1.21
N LEU A 153 15.96 15.01 -1.39
CA LEU A 153 16.74 14.97 -2.63
C LEU A 153 15.96 14.30 -3.77
N LEU A 154 14.94 13.50 -3.48
CA LEU A 154 14.01 12.99 -4.50
C LEU A 154 13.03 14.06 -4.99
N SER A 155 12.98 15.22 -4.31
CA SER A 155 12.21 16.38 -4.74
C SER A 155 12.89 17.19 -5.85
N LEU A 156 14.17 16.90 -6.13
CA LEU A 156 14.91 17.43 -7.27
C LEU A 156 14.71 16.53 -8.50
N ASP A 157 15.06 17.05 -9.68
CA ASP A 157 15.12 16.22 -10.88
C ASP A 157 16.10 15.05 -10.70
N ASP A 158 15.77 13.90 -11.30
CA ASP A 158 16.57 12.67 -11.19
C ASP A 158 18.03 12.86 -11.61
N LYS A 159 18.30 13.82 -12.50
CA LYS A 159 19.66 14.17 -12.93
C LYS A 159 20.44 14.88 -11.82
N ASP A 160 19.82 15.86 -11.17
CA ASP A 160 20.44 16.65 -10.10
C ASP A 160 20.63 15.82 -8.82
N ALA A 161 19.68 14.97 -8.49
CA ALA A 161 19.82 14.05 -7.36
C ALA A 161 21.01 13.07 -7.57
N ARG A 162 21.27 12.65 -8.82
CA ARG A 162 22.40 11.77 -9.16
C ARG A 162 23.74 12.50 -9.08
N THR A 163 23.83 13.78 -9.46
CA THR A 163 25.08 14.56 -9.34
C THR A 163 25.47 14.78 -7.87
N LEU A 164 24.48 14.84 -6.97
CA LEU A 164 24.67 14.86 -5.51
C LEU A 164 25.04 13.49 -4.91
N GLY A 165 25.32 12.47 -5.73
CA GLY A 165 25.76 11.15 -5.29
C GLY A 165 24.63 10.26 -4.73
N VAL A 166 23.37 10.61 -4.95
CA VAL A 166 22.23 9.80 -4.51
C VAL A 166 21.94 8.71 -5.54
N ARG A 167 21.84 7.47 -5.07
CA ARG A 167 21.29 6.36 -5.84
C ARG A 167 19.77 6.46 -5.89
N VAL A 168 19.24 7.35 -6.72
CA VAL A 168 17.81 7.70 -6.83
C VAL A 168 16.91 6.47 -6.88
N THR A 169 17.22 5.52 -7.77
CA THR A 169 16.45 4.28 -7.93
C THR A 169 16.39 3.45 -6.64
N ALA A 170 17.52 3.22 -5.98
CA ALA A 170 17.58 2.42 -4.76
C ALA A 170 16.87 3.11 -3.60
N LEU A 171 17.04 4.43 -3.48
CA LEU A 171 16.37 5.22 -2.46
C LEU A 171 14.84 5.20 -2.66
N ARG A 172 14.38 5.45 -3.89
CA ARG A 172 12.97 5.43 -4.24
C ARG A 172 12.35 4.07 -3.95
N ARG A 173 13.01 2.98 -4.32
CA ARG A 173 12.57 1.61 -4.01
C ARG A 173 12.44 1.33 -2.51
N GLY A 174 13.45 1.73 -1.73
CA GLY A 174 13.41 1.56 -0.28
C GLY A 174 12.28 2.34 0.38
N VAL A 175 12.04 3.58 -0.07
CA VAL A 175 10.95 4.43 0.42
C VAL A 175 9.59 3.86 0.06
N LEU A 176 9.37 3.47 -1.21
CA LEU A 176 8.11 2.88 -1.65
C LEU A 176 7.82 1.54 -0.98
N LEU A 177 8.84 0.74 -0.68
CA LEU A 177 8.68 -0.47 0.12
C LEU A 177 8.22 -0.17 1.54
N CYS A 178 8.79 0.85 2.20
CA CYS A 178 8.33 1.27 3.53
C CYS A 178 6.86 1.73 3.50
N CYS A 179 6.49 2.53 2.49
CA CYS A 179 5.11 2.95 2.28
C CYS A 179 4.17 1.75 2.04
N ALA A 180 4.58 0.78 1.23
CA ALA A 180 3.77 -0.41 0.98
C ALA A 180 3.59 -1.27 2.24
N LEU A 181 4.63 -1.44 3.06
CA LEU A 181 4.54 -2.15 4.34
C LEU A 181 3.53 -1.48 5.28
N LEU A 182 3.55 -0.15 5.37
CA LEU A 182 2.62 0.63 6.19
C LEU A 182 1.18 0.47 5.72
N VAL A 183 0.93 0.69 4.42
CA VAL A 183 -0.42 0.63 3.84
C VAL A 183 -0.97 -0.79 3.90
N ALA A 184 -0.20 -1.80 3.49
CA ALA A 184 -0.64 -3.19 3.51
C ALA A 184 -0.94 -3.67 4.94
N ALA A 185 -0.12 -3.29 5.93
CA ALA A 185 -0.38 -3.62 7.33
C ALA A 185 -1.62 -2.91 7.87
N GLN A 186 -1.84 -1.64 7.52
CA GLN A 186 -3.04 -0.90 7.91
C GLN A 186 -4.29 -1.56 7.32
N VAL A 187 -4.30 -1.85 6.02
CA VAL A 187 -5.45 -2.46 5.33
C VAL A 187 -5.74 -3.86 5.89
N ALA A 188 -4.72 -4.64 6.22
CA ALA A 188 -4.89 -5.97 6.82
C ALA A 188 -5.66 -5.94 8.16
N VAL A 189 -5.46 -4.91 8.99
CA VAL A 189 -6.08 -4.87 10.33
C VAL A 189 -7.43 -4.15 10.38
N SER A 190 -7.66 -3.20 9.48
CA SER A 190 -8.85 -2.33 9.52
C SER A 190 -9.56 -2.12 8.18
N GLY A 191 -9.21 -2.85 7.13
CA GLY A 191 -9.77 -2.66 5.78
C GLY A 191 -9.27 -1.39 5.10
N SER A 192 -9.82 -1.08 3.92
CA SER A 192 -9.41 0.10 3.14
C SER A 192 -9.91 1.37 3.82
N ILE A 193 -8.98 2.23 4.24
CA ILE A 193 -9.28 3.53 4.85
C ILE A 193 -8.68 4.61 3.96
N ALA A 194 -9.50 5.54 3.51
CA ALA A 194 -9.11 6.71 2.73
C ALA A 194 -9.69 7.98 3.38
N TRP A 195 -9.06 9.13 3.07
CA TRP A 195 -9.38 10.50 3.51
C TRP A 195 -10.06 10.63 4.88
#